data_AF-R9IDW8-F1
#
_entry.id   AF-R9IDW8-F1
#
_cell.length_a   1.000
_cell.length_b   1.000
_cell.length_c   1.000
_cell.angle_alpha   90.00
_cell.angle_beta   90.00
_cell.angle_gamma   90.00
#
_symmetry.space_group_name_H-M   'P 1'
#
loop_
_entity.id
_entity.type
_entity.pdbx_description
1 polymer ?
#
loop_
_entity_poly.entity_id
_entity_poly.type
_entity_poly.pdbx_seq_one_letter_code
_entity_poly.pdbx_strand_id
1 'polypeptide(L)'
;MLVLLELQSYNDFTMPFRLLVYMTAIWLDHFKNCDKNKRSQKGYRLPAIMPIVLHNSERNWTASCKFSQMISNAELFGKYVVDFEYALISVNTLTESKISNSNTLIDNIFLADKKRTRQDWTDNIAELMHRIRAMDTNDLNEWITWFSNVIRKLNEDERGELITQIKEGDEKEMCSSFERLLNKEKAEGWKDGREKGKVEDRAEAVIELLEDLGELSDSLKICIMEQTDLELLKKWLKAAARAKSIEEFEQAVGLVHI
;
A
#
# COMPACT_ATOMS: atom_id res chain seq x y z
N MET A 1 8.20 -20.43 7.27
CA MET A 1 8.74 -19.06 7.34
C MET A 1 8.11 -18.30 6.21
N LEU A 2 7.54 -17.13 6.47
CA LEU A 2 6.92 -16.26 5.47
C LEU A 2 7.80 -15.01 5.32
N VAL A 3 7.92 -14.50 4.10
CA VAL A 3 8.53 -13.20 3.83
C VAL A 3 7.40 -12.22 3.58
N LEU A 4 7.34 -11.15 4.37
CA LEU A 4 6.43 -10.03 4.15
C LEU A 4 7.23 -8.94 3.46
N LEU A 5 6.86 -8.60 2.23
CA LEU A 5 7.58 -7.66 1.39
C LEU A 5 6.70 -6.45 1.12
N GLU A 6 7.23 -5.26 1.40
CA GLU A 6 6.54 -3.98 1.22
C GLU A 6 7.42 -3.04 0.39
N LEU A 7 6.87 -2.46 -0.68
CA LEU A 7 7.57 -1.49 -1.52
C LEU A 7 7.23 -0.07 -1.06
N GLN A 8 8.25 0.75 -0.83
CA GLN A 8 8.09 2.14 -0.39
C GLN A 8 8.88 3.10 -1.28
N SER A 9 8.20 4.15 -1.74
CA SER A 9 8.74 5.19 -2.62
C SER A 9 9.10 6.48 -1.89
N TYR A 10 8.74 6.60 -0.60
CA TYR A 10 9.03 7.72 0.28
C TYR A 10 9.25 7.24 1.72
N ASN A 11 9.79 8.11 2.58
CA ASN A 11 9.95 7.85 4.00
C ASN A 11 8.58 7.83 4.71
N ASP A 12 8.03 6.65 4.94
CA ASP A 12 6.86 6.46 5.78
C ASP A 12 7.30 6.16 7.23
N PHE A 13 7.17 7.17 8.10
CA PHE A 13 7.55 7.05 9.52
C PHE A 13 6.66 6.09 10.31
N THR A 14 5.51 5.70 9.75
CA THR A 14 4.58 4.73 10.34
C THR A 14 4.82 3.29 9.86
N MET A 15 5.82 3.06 8.99
CA MET A 15 6.15 1.72 8.46
C MET A 15 6.24 0.63 9.53
N PRO A 16 6.90 0.83 10.69
CA PRO A 16 6.93 -0.19 11.73
C PRO A 16 5.53 -0.60 12.19
N PHE A 17 4.61 0.34 12.35
CA PHE A 17 3.23 0.05 12.75
C PHE A 17 2.46 -0.69 11.66
N ARG A 18 2.59 -0.26 10.40
CA ARG A 18 1.95 -0.95 9.26
C ARG A 18 2.40 -2.41 9.16
N LEU A 19 3.69 -2.67 9.32
CA LEU A 19 4.24 -4.03 9.33
C LEU A 19 3.68 -4.88 10.48
N LEU A 20 3.50 -4.30 11.67
CA LEU A 20 2.84 -5.00 12.78
C LEU A 20 1.39 -5.40 12.43
N VAL A 21 0.62 -4.48 11.82
CA VAL A 21 -0.75 -4.75 11.37
C VAL A 21 -0.76 -5.90 10.36
N TYR A 22 0.16 -5.92 9.39
CA TYR A 22 0.24 -7.00 8.41
C TYR A 22 0.65 -8.34 9.04
N MET A 23 1.65 -8.34 9.93
CA MET A 23 2.08 -9.54 10.64
C MET A 23 0.94 -10.14 11.48
N THR A 24 0.22 -9.30 12.21
CA THR A 24 -0.94 -9.71 13.01
C THR A 24 -2.10 -10.20 12.14
N ALA A 25 -2.37 -9.56 10.99
CA ALA A 25 -3.38 -10.02 10.04
C ALA A 25 -3.05 -11.41 9.48
N ILE A 26 -1.79 -11.65 9.07
CA ILE A 26 -1.30 -12.95 8.59
C ILE A 26 -1.44 -14.00 9.69
N TRP A 27 -1.05 -13.69 10.92
CA TRP A 27 -1.20 -14.61 12.05
C TRP A 27 -2.66 -14.89 12.39
N LEU A 28 -3.53 -13.88 12.30
CA LEU A 28 -4.96 -14.04 12.55
C LEU A 28 -5.60 -14.96 11.52
N ASP A 29 -5.27 -14.77 10.23
CA ASP A 29 -5.72 -15.66 9.16
C ASP A 29 -5.21 -17.09 9.40
N HIS A 30 -3.91 -17.25 9.67
CA HIS A 30 -3.32 -18.55 10.00
C HIS A 30 -4.02 -19.22 11.20
N PHE A 31 -4.31 -18.45 12.24
CA PHE A 31 -5.01 -18.95 13.43
C PHE A 31 -6.44 -19.38 13.12
N LYS A 32 -7.19 -18.59 12.33
CA LYS A 32 -8.57 -18.90 11.93
C LYS A 32 -8.65 -20.16 11.08
N ASN A 33 -7.71 -20.32 10.15
CA ASN A 33 -7.66 -21.44 9.20
C ASN A 33 -7.01 -22.70 9.79
N CYS A 34 -6.41 -22.61 10.98
CA CYS A 34 -5.83 -23.77 11.67
C CYS A 34 -6.91 -24.60 12.40
N ASP A 35 -6.79 -25.92 12.31
CA ASP A 35 -7.62 -26.87 13.05
C ASP A 35 -7.61 -26.58 14.58
N LYS A 36 -8.78 -26.62 15.22
CA LYS A 36 -8.93 -26.28 16.65
C LYS A 36 -8.17 -27.24 17.57
N ASN A 37 -8.08 -28.53 17.22
CA ASN A 37 -7.35 -29.51 18.01
C ASN A 37 -5.85 -29.25 17.91
N LYS A 38 -5.35 -28.89 16.72
CA LYS A 38 -3.95 -28.48 16.54
C LYS A 38 -3.60 -27.22 17.34
N ARG A 39 -4.47 -26.21 17.35
CA ARG A 39 -4.30 -24.97 18.15
C ARG A 39 -4.23 -25.22 19.66
N SER A 40 -4.89 -26.26 20.14
CA SER A 40 -4.96 -26.59 21.57
C SER A 40 -3.73 -27.36 22.07
N GLN A 41 -2.81 -27.73 21.17
CA GLN A 41 -1.59 -28.46 21.54
C GLN A 41 -0.53 -27.50 22.10
N LYS A 42 0.19 -27.93 23.15
CA LYS A 42 1.32 -27.18 23.74
C LYS A 42 2.41 -26.79 22.73
N GLY A 43 2.53 -27.56 21.65
CA GLY A 43 3.47 -27.34 20.56
C GLY A 43 3.03 -26.32 19.51
N TYR A 44 1.82 -25.76 19.60
CA TYR A 44 1.33 -24.79 18.62
C TYR A 44 2.23 -23.55 18.55
N ARG A 45 2.59 -23.14 17.34
CA ARG A 45 3.42 -21.95 17.07
C ARG A 45 2.84 -21.23 15.86
N LEU A 46 2.94 -19.90 15.90
CA LEU A 46 2.67 -19.08 14.73
C LEU A 46 3.86 -19.19 13.74
N PRO A 47 3.60 -19.02 12.43
CA PRO A 47 4.68 -18.98 11.45
C PRO A 47 5.58 -17.75 11.71
N ALA A 48 6.90 -17.95 11.65
CA ALA A 48 7.83 -16.83 11.61
C ALA A 48 7.60 -15.99 10.35
N ILE A 49 7.55 -14.67 10.52
CA ILE A 49 7.41 -13.69 9.44
C ILE A 49 8.67 -12.82 9.44
N MET A 50 9.31 -12.69 8.28
CA MET A 50 10.44 -11.79 8.07
C MET A 50 9.95 -10.58 7.27
N PRO A 51 9.76 -9.42 7.91
CA PRO A 51 9.39 -8.20 7.21
C PRO A 51 10.60 -7.59 6.49
N ILE A 52 10.40 -7.23 5.23
CA ILE A 52 11.39 -6.59 4.36
C ILE A 52 10.73 -5.37 3.70
N VAL A 53 11.35 -4.21 3.86
CA VAL A 53 10.97 -2.98 3.17
C VAL A 53 11.95 -2.73 2.04
N LEU A 54 11.42 -2.68 0.81
CA LEU A 54 12.14 -2.26 -0.38
C LEU A 54 11.97 -0.77 -0.55
N HIS A 55 13.03 -0.01 -0.29
CA HIS A 55 13.01 1.44 -0.40
C HIS A 55 13.60 1.89 -1.73
N ASN A 56 12.74 2.43 -2.58
CA ASN A 56 13.09 2.96 -3.88
C ASN A 56 12.88 4.48 -3.85
N SER A 57 13.81 5.26 -3.31
CA SER A 57 13.78 6.71 -3.46
C SER A 57 15.18 7.29 -3.50
N GLU A 58 15.34 8.43 -4.17
CA GLU A 58 16.61 9.17 -4.23
C GLU A 58 17.07 9.63 -2.83
N ARG A 59 16.14 9.75 -1.88
CA ARG A 59 16.43 10.14 -0.51
C ARG A 59 16.83 8.91 0.31
N ASN A 60 17.65 9.10 1.33
CA ASN A 60 17.95 8.03 2.28
C ASN A 60 16.72 7.69 3.13
N TRP A 61 16.64 6.42 3.54
CA TRP A 61 15.61 5.99 4.48
C TRP A 61 15.87 6.58 5.86
N THR A 62 14.84 7.15 6.48
CA THR A 62 14.94 7.79 7.79
C THR A 62 13.94 7.28 8.81
N ALA A 63 12.98 6.44 8.40
CA ALA A 63 12.08 5.81 9.36
C ALA A 63 12.82 4.74 10.17
N SER A 64 12.40 4.57 11.42
CA SER A 64 12.96 3.54 12.30
C SER A 64 12.82 2.15 11.67
N CYS A 65 13.88 1.33 11.74
CA CYS A 65 13.84 -0.09 11.37
C CYS A 65 13.38 -1.02 12.50
N LYS A 66 13.15 -0.45 13.70
CA LYS A 66 12.82 -1.18 14.93
C LYS A 66 11.52 -0.65 15.53
N PHE A 67 10.57 -1.54 15.78
CA PHE A 67 9.23 -1.13 16.22
C PHE A 67 9.25 -0.42 17.58
N SER A 68 10.09 -0.83 18.52
CA SER A 68 10.20 -0.17 19.83
C SER A 68 10.57 1.31 19.75
N GLN A 69 11.29 1.75 18.72
CA GLN A 69 11.66 3.17 18.57
C GLN A 69 10.47 4.06 18.17
N MET A 70 9.35 3.47 17.76
CA MET A 70 8.09 4.18 17.51
C MET A 70 7.22 4.31 18.76
N ILE A 71 7.53 3.56 19.83
CA ILE A 71 6.75 3.55 21.07
C ILE A 71 7.34 4.55 22.05
N SER A 72 6.54 5.53 22.48
CA SER A 72 6.94 6.49 23.50
C SER A 72 7.29 5.80 24.81
N ASN A 73 8.46 6.14 25.36
CA ASN A 73 8.99 5.62 26.63
C ASN A 73 9.14 4.09 26.68
N ALA A 74 9.41 3.43 25.54
CA ALA A 74 9.59 1.97 25.46
C ALA A 74 10.66 1.44 26.45
N GLU A 75 11.71 2.21 26.67
CA GLU A 75 12.80 1.88 27.58
C GLU A 75 12.36 1.66 29.04
N LEU A 76 11.26 2.31 29.46
CA LEU A 76 10.71 2.15 30.82
C LEU A 76 10.09 0.77 31.04
N PHE A 77 9.63 0.12 29.96
CA PHE A 77 8.88 -1.13 30.02
C PHE A 77 9.71 -2.34 29.57
N GLY A 78 10.88 -2.12 28.96
CA GLY A 78 11.85 -3.17 28.64
C GLY A 78 11.22 -4.37 27.92
N LYS A 79 11.30 -5.56 28.54
CA LYS A 79 10.79 -6.81 27.97
C LYS A 79 9.27 -6.88 27.78
N TYR A 80 8.52 -5.92 28.33
CA TYR A 80 7.06 -5.87 28.20
C TYR A 80 6.60 -5.14 26.94
N VAL A 81 7.54 -4.51 26.21
CA VAL A 81 7.28 -3.84 24.94
C VAL A 81 7.21 -4.85 23.81
N VAL A 82 6.19 -4.72 22.95
CA VAL A 82 6.15 -5.42 21.66
C VAL A 82 7.24 -4.85 20.78
N ASP A 83 8.10 -5.69 20.23
CA ASP A 83 9.23 -5.22 19.43
C ASP A 83 9.62 -6.23 18.35
N PHE A 84 10.07 -5.71 17.22
CA PHE A 84 10.64 -6.45 16.10
C PHE A 84 11.46 -5.51 15.21
N GLU A 85 12.29 -6.08 14.35
CA GLU A 85 13.06 -5.36 13.34
C GLU A 85 12.66 -5.84 11.95
N TYR A 86 12.72 -4.94 10.98
CA TYR A 86 12.55 -5.28 9.57
C TYR A 86 13.83 -5.01 8.78
N ALA A 87 14.06 -5.83 7.75
CA ALA A 87 15.17 -5.62 6.84
C ALA A 87 14.83 -4.48 5.88
N LEU A 88 15.67 -3.46 5.82
CA LEU A 88 15.56 -2.40 4.83
C LEU A 88 16.54 -2.68 3.69
N ILE A 89 16.02 -2.73 2.46
CA ILE A 89 16.84 -2.84 1.25
C ILE A 89 16.62 -1.57 0.43
N SER A 90 17.65 -0.75 0.28
CA SER A 90 17.59 0.41 -0.62
C SER A 90 17.92 -0.02 -2.04
N VAL A 91 16.94 0.12 -2.93
CA VAL A 91 17.04 -0.24 -4.35
C VAL A 91 18.03 0.64 -5.09
N ASN A 92 18.29 1.85 -4.61
CA ASN A 92 19.31 2.75 -5.15
C ASN A 92 20.73 2.34 -4.77
N THR A 93 20.92 1.71 -3.61
CA THR A 93 22.23 1.17 -3.20
C THR A 93 22.59 -0.17 -3.83
N LEU A 94 21.59 -0.86 -4.40
CA LEU A 94 21.83 -1.93 -5.37
C LEU A 94 22.35 -1.27 -6.65
N THR A 95 23.66 -1.11 -6.73
CA THR A 95 24.36 -0.56 -7.89
C THR A 95 23.89 -1.29 -9.15
N GLU A 96 23.59 -0.52 -10.21
CA GLU A 96 23.25 -1.05 -11.55
C GLU A 96 24.24 -2.12 -11.99
N SER A 97 25.52 -2.03 -11.59
CA SER A 97 26.54 -3.04 -11.88
C SER A 97 26.29 -4.43 -11.27
N LYS A 98 25.59 -4.57 -10.14
CA LYS A 98 25.26 -5.89 -9.56
C LYS A 98 24.01 -6.48 -10.22
N ILE A 99 23.02 -5.64 -10.46
CA ILE A 99 21.78 -6.00 -11.16
C ILE A 99 22.08 -6.36 -12.62
N SER A 100 22.96 -5.61 -13.30
CA SER A 100 23.36 -5.87 -14.70
C SER A 100 24.12 -7.20 -14.84
N ASN A 101 24.84 -7.64 -13.80
CA ASN A 101 25.64 -8.87 -13.80
C ASN A 101 24.88 -10.14 -13.33
N SER A 102 23.60 -10.04 -12.99
CA SER A 102 22.77 -11.17 -12.54
C SER A 102 21.38 -11.11 -13.20
N ASN A 103 20.70 -12.25 -13.38
CA ASN A 103 19.36 -12.30 -13.99
C ASN A 103 18.35 -13.02 -13.09
N THR A 104 18.28 -12.62 -11.81
CA THR A 104 17.33 -13.22 -10.86
C THR A 104 15.96 -12.56 -10.94
N LEU A 105 14.92 -13.25 -10.49
CA LEU A 105 13.57 -12.68 -10.29
C LEU A 105 13.62 -11.33 -9.57
N ILE A 106 14.38 -11.25 -8.48
CA ILE A 106 14.49 -10.07 -7.63
C ILE A 106 15.14 -8.90 -8.39
N ASP A 107 16.20 -9.15 -9.16
CA ASP A 107 16.85 -8.13 -9.99
C ASP A 107 15.88 -7.53 -11.01
N ASN A 108 15.09 -8.39 -11.65
CA ASN A 108 14.14 -7.99 -12.69
C ASN A 108 12.89 -7.30 -12.11
N ILE A 109 12.48 -7.65 -10.89
CA ILE A 109 11.49 -6.88 -10.12
C ILE A 109 12.03 -5.49 -9.82
N PHE A 110 13.28 -5.39 -9.34
CA PHE A 110 13.89 -4.09 -9.04
C PHE A 110 14.09 -3.21 -10.27
N LEU A 111 14.50 -3.78 -11.40
CA LEU A 111 14.61 -3.07 -12.67
C LEU A 111 13.27 -2.53 -13.17
N ALA A 112 12.20 -3.31 -13.00
CA ALA A 112 10.86 -2.88 -13.32
C ALA A 112 10.37 -1.77 -12.38
N ASP A 113 10.58 -1.91 -11.07
CA ASP A 113 10.15 -0.94 -10.04
C ASP A 113 10.88 0.42 -10.12
N LYS A 114 12.14 0.43 -10.61
CA LYS A 114 12.86 1.69 -10.88
C LYS A 114 12.22 2.55 -11.97
N LYS A 115 11.42 1.96 -12.86
CA LYS A 115 10.82 2.67 -13.99
C LYS A 115 9.52 3.33 -13.54
N ARG A 116 9.59 4.62 -13.21
CA ARG A 116 8.47 5.38 -12.61
C ARG A 116 7.78 6.30 -13.60
N THR A 117 8.49 6.69 -14.65
CA THR A 117 7.97 7.58 -15.68
C THR A 117 7.86 6.86 -17.02
N ARG A 118 7.01 7.39 -17.90
CA ARG A 118 6.86 6.90 -19.27
C ARG A 118 8.23 6.82 -19.98
N GLN A 119 9.08 7.82 -19.76
CA GLN A 119 10.42 7.90 -20.32
C GLN A 119 11.31 6.73 -19.84
N ASP A 120 11.29 6.42 -18.54
CA ASP A 120 12.07 5.31 -17.95
C ASP A 120 11.62 3.94 -18.48
N TRP A 121 10.32 3.79 -18.77
CA TRP A 121 9.78 2.62 -19.44
C TRP A 121 10.18 2.54 -20.91
N THR A 122 10.46 3.66 -21.58
CA THR A 122 10.85 3.62 -23.00
C THR A 122 12.36 3.37 -23.17
N ASP A 123 13.20 3.94 -22.30
CA ASP A 123 14.64 4.01 -22.54
C ASP A 123 15.43 2.72 -22.22
N ASN A 124 14.84 1.72 -21.55
CA ASN A 124 15.56 0.47 -21.18
C ASN A 124 14.66 -0.78 -21.12
N ILE A 125 13.51 -0.77 -21.79
CA ILE A 125 12.58 -1.91 -21.79
C ILE A 125 13.09 -3.11 -22.56
N ALA A 126 13.79 -2.91 -23.67
CA ALA A 126 14.42 -4.01 -24.43
C ALA A 126 15.35 -4.86 -23.55
N GLU A 127 16.13 -4.24 -22.66
CA GLU A 127 16.99 -4.97 -21.72
C GLU A 127 16.17 -5.77 -20.71
N LEU A 128 15.19 -5.14 -20.06
CA LEU A 128 14.28 -5.83 -19.12
C LEU A 128 13.57 -7.00 -19.82
N MET A 129 13.17 -6.81 -21.07
CA MET A 129 12.51 -7.81 -21.91
C MET A 129 13.37 -9.03 -22.15
N HIS A 130 14.61 -8.80 -22.60
CA HIS A 130 15.55 -9.88 -22.80
C HIS A 130 15.80 -10.65 -21.50
N ARG A 131 15.89 -9.94 -20.38
CA ARG A 131 16.15 -10.51 -19.05
C ARG A 131 14.99 -11.35 -18.53
N ILE A 132 13.76 -10.84 -18.55
CA ILE A 132 12.59 -11.59 -18.06
C ILE A 132 12.29 -12.82 -18.91
N ARG A 133 12.53 -12.77 -20.23
CA ARG A 133 12.38 -13.93 -21.13
C ARG A 133 13.41 -15.03 -20.88
N ALA A 134 14.60 -14.63 -20.42
CA ALA A 134 15.68 -15.56 -20.12
C ALA A 134 15.57 -16.20 -18.73
N MET A 135 14.59 -15.81 -17.90
CA MET A 135 14.31 -16.49 -16.63
C MET A 135 13.66 -17.85 -16.86
N ASP A 136 13.76 -18.74 -15.87
CA ASP A 136 12.99 -19.99 -15.91
C ASP A 136 11.49 -19.71 -15.75
N THR A 137 10.66 -20.72 -16.06
CA THR A 137 9.20 -20.57 -16.10
C THR A 137 8.60 -20.23 -14.73
N ASN A 138 9.20 -20.69 -13.62
CA ASN A 138 8.70 -20.40 -12.30
C ASN A 138 8.96 -18.93 -11.93
N ASP A 139 10.20 -18.48 -12.09
CA ASP A 139 10.57 -17.08 -11.84
C ASP A 139 9.82 -16.11 -12.75
N LEU A 140 9.62 -16.46 -14.04
CA LEU A 140 8.80 -15.65 -14.94
C LEU A 140 7.35 -15.55 -14.46
N ASN A 141 6.74 -16.65 -13.99
CA ASN A 141 5.38 -16.63 -13.47
C ASN A 141 5.26 -15.80 -12.19
N GLU A 142 6.25 -15.88 -11.29
CA GLU A 142 6.31 -15.05 -10.09
C GLU A 142 6.47 -13.57 -10.44
N TRP A 143 7.32 -13.24 -11.43
CA TRP A 143 7.47 -11.87 -11.93
C TRP A 143 6.16 -11.33 -12.51
N ILE A 144 5.46 -12.12 -13.33
CA ILE A 144 4.17 -11.74 -13.90
C ILE A 144 3.13 -11.56 -12.81
N THR A 145 3.15 -12.41 -11.78
CA THR A 145 2.23 -12.32 -10.64
C THR A 145 2.49 -11.06 -9.82
N TRP A 146 3.76 -10.77 -9.52
CA TRP A 146 4.16 -9.52 -8.90
C TRP A 146 3.73 -8.31 -9.73
N PHE A 147 4.05 -8.29 -11.03
CA PHE A 147 3.70 -7.20 -11.94
C PHE A 147 2.19 -6.96 -12.00
N SER A 148 1.42 -8.05 -12.08
CA SER A 148 -0.05 -8.04 -12.08
C SER A 148 -0.65 -7.59 -10.74
N ASN A 149 0.12 -7.53 -9.66
CA ASN A 149 -0.32 -7.05 -8.37
C ASN A 149 0.14 -5.61 -8.10
N VAL A 150 1.30 -5.21 -8.64
CA VAL A 150 1.90 -3.88 -8.42
C VAL A 150 1.29 -2.80 -9.30
N ILE A 151 0.99 -3.08 -10.58
CA ILE A 151 0.30 -2.12 -11.44
C ILE A 151 -1.17 -1.97 -11.00
N ARG A 152 -1.90 -3.08 -11.00
CA ARG A 152 -3.28 -3.22 -10.54
C ARG A 152 -3.62 -4.69 -10.68
N LYS A 153 -4.46 -5.24 -9.79
CA LYS A 153 -5.03 -6.59 -9.94
C LYS A 153 -5.62 -6.77 -11.35
N LEU A 154 -4.83 -7.35 -12.26
CA LEU A 154 -5.21 -7.60 -13.64
C LEU A 154 -6.31 -8.66 -13.66
N ASN A 155 -7.27 -8.52 -14.57
CA ASN A 155 -8.22 -9.60 -14.82
C ASN A 155 -7.55 -10.74 -15.63
N GLU A 156 -8.24 -11.87 -15.78
CA GLU A 156 -7.67 -13.04 -16.47
C GLU A 156 -7.30 -12.73 -17.93
N ASP A 157 -8.07 -11.89 -18.62
CA ASP A 157 -7.82 -11.48 -20.01
C ASP A 157 -6.57 -10.60 -20.14
N GLU A 158 -6.45 -9.56 -19.32
CA GLU A 158 -5.29 -8.65 -19.27
C GLU A 158 -4.02 -9.41 -18.88
N ARG A 159 -4.13 -10.36 -17.95
CA ARG A 159 -3.02 -11.23 -17.56
C ARG A 159 -2.64 -12.19 -18.69
N GLY A 160 -3.62 -12.76 -19.40
CA GLY A 160 -3.39 -13.62 -20.54
C GLY A 160 -2.69 -12.89 -21.69
N GLU A 161 -3.14 -11.68 -22.01
CA GLU A 161 -2.54 -10.82 -23.03
C GLU A 161 -1.09 -10.48 -22.67
N LEU A 162 -0.82 -10.12 -21.42
CA LEU A 162 0.53 -9.83 -20.92
C LEU A 162 1.45 -11.05 -21.04
N ILE A 163 0.98 -12.25 -20.66
CA ILE A 163 1.75 -13.49 -20.78
C ILE A 163 2.09 -13.80 -22.24
N THR A 164 1.10 -13.71 -23.13
CA THR A 164 1.28 -13.98 -24.56
C THR A 164 2.29 -13.02 -25.16
N GLN A 165 2.17 -11.74 -24.86
CA GLN A 165 3.13 -10.76 -25.33
C GLN A 165 4.52 -11.05 -24.75
N ILE A 166 4.65 -11.39 -23.47
CA ILE A 166 5.97 -11.62 -22.84
C ILE A 166 6.68 -12.77 -23.52
N LYS A 167 5.94 -13.79 -23.96
CA LYS A 167 6.51 -14.96 -24.64
C LYS A 167 6.71 -14.76 -26.14
N GLU A 168 5.78 -14.11 -26.82
CA GLU A 168 5.64 -14.17 -28.28
C GLU A 168 5.69 -12.79 -28.97
N GLY A 169 5.41 -11.71 -28.25
CA GLY A 169 5.38 -10.35 -28.80
C GLY A 169 6.77 -9.82 -29.17
N ASP A 170 6.83 -8.81 -30.01
CA ASP A 170 8.09 -8.08 -30.23
C ASP A 170 8.30 -7.00 -29.15
N GLU A 171 9.47 -6.36 -29.17
CA GLU A 171 9.79 -5.30 -28.20
C GLU A 171 8.81 -4.13 -28.27
N LYS A 172 8.36 -3.74 -29.47
CA LYS A 172 7.49 -2.57 -29.67
C LYS A 172 6.06 -2.83 -29.20
N GLU A 173 5.51 -3.98 -29.54
CA GLU A 173 4.19 -4.42 -29.09
C GLU A 173 4.16 -4.52 -27.57
N MET A 174 5.21 -5.06 -26.95
CA MET A 174 5.31 -5.10 -25.50
C MET A 174 5.33 -3.70 -24.87
N CYS A 175 6.18 -2.80 -25.38
CA CYS A 175 6.24 -1.43 -24.89
C CYS A 175 4.86 -0.79 -24.90
N SER A 176 4.14 -0.93 -26.02
CA SER A 176 2.82 -0.33 -26.20
C SER A 176 1.80 -0.89 -25.21
N SER A 177 1.88 -2.17 -24.87
CA SER A 177 0.97 -2.81 -23.94
C SER A 177 1.26 -2.46 -22.49
N PHE A 178 2.53 -2.42 -22.09
CA PHE A 178 2.90 -1.89 -20.77
C PHE A 178 2.53 -0.42 -20.63
N GLU A 179 2.77 0.41 -21.66
CA GLU A 179 2.31 1.79 -21.69
C GLU A 179 0.79 1.88 -21.53
N ARG A 180 0.02 1.04 -22.21
CA ARG A 180 -1.44 1.01 -22.10
C ARG A 180 -1.90 0.65 -20.68
N LEU A 181 -1.27 -0.34 -20.05
CA LEU A 181 -1.57 -0.75 -18.68
C LEU A 181 -1.28 0.36 -17.66
N LEU A 182 -0.09 0.97 -17.75
CA LEU A 182 0.33 2.08 -16.88
C LEU A 182 -0.54 3.33 -17.07
N ASN A 183 -0.89 3.66 -18.32
CA ASN A 183 -1.76 4.81 -18.61
C ASN A 183 -3.17 4.63 -18.06
N LYS A 184 -3.70 3.41 -18.13
CA LYS A 184 -5.01 3.06 -17.58
C LYS A 184 -5.02 3.16 -16.06
N GLU A 185 -4.00 2.61 -15.39
CA GLU A 185 -3.82 2.73 -13.94
C GLU A 185 -3.72 4.19 -13.49
N LYS A 186 -2.87 5.00 -14.14
CA LYS A 186 -2.71 6.42 -13.80
C LYS A 186 -4.01 7.20 -13.97
N ALA A 187 -4.79 6.90 -15.02
CA ALA A 187 -6.08 7.54 -15.25
C ALA A 187 -7.11 7.14 -14.18
N GLU A 188 -7.17 5.85 -13.81
CA GLU A 188 -8.03 5.32 -12.75
C GLU A 188 -7.63 5.89 -11.38
N GLY A 189 -6.34 5.84 -11.01
CA GLY A 189 -5.82 6.39 -9.76
C GLY A 189 -6.00 7.91 -9.63
N TRP A 190 -5.87 8.66 -10.72
CA TRP A 190 -6.17 10.11 -10.72
C TRP A 190 -7.66 10.39 -10.53
N LYS A 191 -8.52 9.55 -11.11
CA LYS A 191 -9.97 9.66 -10.93
C LYS A 191 -10.36 9.33 -9.48
N ASP A 192 -9.86 8.23 -8.93
CA ASP A 192 -10.11 7.81 -7.54
C ASP A 192 -9.57 8.83 -6.54
N GLY A 193 -8.35 9.34 -6.77
CA GLY A 193 -7.76 10.38 -5.93
C GLY A 193 -8.56 11.69 -5.98
N ARG A 194 -9.09 12.07 -7.14
CA ARG A 194 -9.95 13.24 -7.29
C ARG A 194 -11.32 13.05 -6.64
N GLU A 195 -11.87 11.84 -6.66
CA GLU A 195 -13.14 11.53 -5.99
C GLU A 195 -12.97 11.51 -4.47
N LYS A 196 -11.91 10.86 -3.95
CA LYS A 196 -11.57 10.88 -2.51
C LYS A 196 -11.29 12.30 -2.02
N GLY A 197 -10.48 13.07 -2.74
CA GLY A 197 -10.19 14.46 -2.36
C GLY A 197 -11.43 15.36 -2.32
N LYS A 198 -12.46 15.10 -3.14
CA LYS A 198 -13.74 15.83 -3.06
C LYS A 198 -14.57 15.44 -1.84
N VAL A 199 -14.46 14.20 -1.38
CA VAL A 199 -15.16 13.71 -0.18
C VAL A 199 -14.47 14.25 1.06
N GLU A 200 -13.14 14.16 1.13
CA GLU A 200 -12.32 14.72 2.22
C GLU A 200 -12.50 16.24 2.35
N ASP A 201 -12.37 17.01 1.25
CA ASP A 201 -12.58 18.47 1.24
C ASP A 201 -13.98 18.86 1.73
N ARG A 202 -14.99 18.01 1.46
CA ARG A 202 -16.36 18.25 1.95
C ARG A 202 -16.52 17.90 3.42
N ALA A 203 -15.88 16.85 3.91
CA ALA A 203 -15.87 16.49 5.32
C ALA A 203 -15.15 17.57 6.15
N GLU A 204 -14.00 18.05 5.67
CA GLU A 204 -13.26 19.16 6.28
C GLU A 204 -14.09 20.44 6.32
N ALA A 205 -14.78 20.80 5.23
CA ALA A 205 -15.65 21.97 5.21
C ALA A 205 -16.84 21.87 6.19
N VAL A 206 -17.35 20.66 6.47
CA VAL A 206 -18.38 20.46 7.51
C VAL A 206 -17.77 20.71 8.89
N ILE A 207 -16.59 20.16 9.15
CA ILE A 207 -15.88 20.33 10.43
C ILE A 207 -15.57 21.81 10.68
N GLU A 208 -15.00 22.52 9.70
CA GLU A 208 -14.65 23.94 9.80
C GLU A 208 -15.87 24.80 10.19
N LEU A 209 -17.02 24.58 9.56
CA LEU A 209 -18.27 25.29 9.90
C LEU A 209 -18.78 24.98 11.32
N LEU A 210 -18.52 23.77 11.83
CA LEU A 210 -18.94 23.38 13.17
C LEU A 210 -17.96 23.86 14.25
N GLU A 211 -16.67 24.00 13.93
CA GLU A 211 -15.66 24.58 14.83
C GLU A 211 -15.96 26.05 15.15
N ASP A 212 -16.58 26.80 14.22
CA ASP A 212 -17.09 28.16 14.46
C ASP A 212 -18.22 28.19 15.52
N LEU A 213 -18.93 27.07 15.73
CA LEU A 213 -20.02 26.95 16.70
C LEU A 213 -19.57 26.45 18.07
N GLY A 214 -18.39 25.82 18.18
CA GLY A 214 -17.85 25.32 19.45
C GLY A 214 -16.80 24.20 19.29
N GLU A 215 -16.33 23.65 20.41
CA GLU A 215 -15.43 22.50 20.40
C GLU A 215 -16.15 21.22 19.98
N LEU A 216 -15.68 20.59 18.90
CA LEU A 216 -16.20 19.33 18.41
C LEU A 216 -15.61 18.14 19.18
N SER A 217 -16.44 17.16 19.49
CA SER A 217 -15.97 15.87 20.04
C SER A 217 -15.16 15.09 19.01
N ASP A 218 -14.14 14.35 19.46
CA ASP A 218 -13.34 13.48 18.59
C ASP A 218 -14.20 12.45 17.84
N SER A 219 -15.25 11.93 18.50
CA SER A 219 -16.23 11.02 17.91
C SER A 219 -16.95 11.63 16.72
N LEU A 220 -17.32 12.91 16.80
CA LEU A 220 -18.03 13.60 15.72
C LEU A 220 -17.09 13.90 14.55
N LYS A 221 -15.85 14.34 14.83
CA LYS A 221 -14.82 14.53 13.78
C LYS A 221 -14.55 13.24 13.02
N ILE A 222 -14.36 12.12 13.73
CA ILE A 222 -14.15 10.81 13.12
C ILE A 222 -15.36 10.41 12.27
N CYS A 223 -16.59 10.56 12.77
CA CYS A 223 -17.80 10.23 12.03
C CYS A 223 -17.93 11.03 10.71
N ILE A 224 -17.55 12.31 10.74
CA ILE A 224 -17.57 13.17 9.55
C ILE A 224 -16.48 12.79 8.55
N MET A 225 -15.26 12.52 9.02
CA MET A 225 -14.13 12.14 8.17
C MET A 225 -14.27 10.74 7.57
N GLU A 226 -14.93 9.80 8.25
CA GLU A 226 -15.17 8.44 7.74
C GLU A 226 -16.34 8.37 6.74
N GLN A 227 -17.07 9.47 6.53
CA GLN A 227 -18.21 9.48 5.62
C GLN A 227 -17.77 9.44 4.16
N THR A 228 -18.18 8.39 3.43
CA THR A 228 -17.85 8.22 2.01
C THR A 228 -18.94 8.70 1.05
N ASP A 229 -20.17 8.95 1.55
CA ASP A 229 -21.29 9.43 0.72
C ASP A 229 -21.24 10.96 0.55
N LEU A 230 -20.87 11.41 -0.67
CA LEU A 230 -20.79 12.81 -1.04
C LEU A 230 -22.14 13.55 -0.95
N GLU A 231 -23.27 12.90 -1.24
CA GLU A 231 -24.59 13.53 -1.16
C GLU A 231 -25.03 13.72 0.29
N LEU A 232 -24.64 12.80 1.17
CA LEU A 232 -24.84 12.94 2.61
C LEU A 232 -23.97 14.05 3.19
N LEU A 233 -22.68 14.13 2.82
CA LEU A 233 -21.80 15.24 3.21
C LEU A 233 -22.32 16.60 2.71
N LYS A 234 -22.89 16.68 1.51
CA LYS A 234 -23.54 17.93 1.03
C LYS A 234 -24.73 18.34 1.89
N LYS A 235 -25.50 17.38 2.40
CA LYS A 235 -26.61 17.65 3.34
C LYS A 235 -26.06 18.12 4.67
N TRP A 236 -25.03 17.45 5.19
CA TRP A 236 -24.37 17.83 6.44
C TRP A 236 -23.77 19.23 6.34
N LEU A 237 -23.12 19.58 5.24
CA LEU A 237 -22.57 20.93 5.04
C LEU A 237 -23.64 22.02 5.08
N LYS A 238 -24.80 21.76 4.45
CA LYS A 238 -25.94 22.68 4.49
C LYS A 238 -26.56 22.76 5.88
N ALA A 239 -26.56 21.67 6.64
CA ALA A 239 -27.04 21.63 8.00
C ALA A 239 -26.09 22.40 8.93
N ALA A 240 -24.78 22.16 8.84
CA ALA A 240 -23.75 22.87 9.61
C ALA A 240 -23.82 24.39 9.37
N ALA A 241 -23.93 24.82 8.10
CA ALA A 241 -24.05 26.23 7.75
C ALA A 241 -25.30 26.94 8.29
N ARG A 242 -26.32 26.19 8.74
CA ARG A 242 -27.59 26.72 9.26
C ARG A 242 -27.76 26.50 10.76
N ALA A 243 -26.95 25.62 11.34
CA ALA A 243 -27.00 25.29 12.74
C ALA A 243 -26.51 26.48 13.58
N LYS A 244 -27.11 26.67 14.75
CA LYS A 244 -26.70 27.67 15.73
C LYS A 244 -25.93 27.05 16.89
N SER A 245 -25.91 25.72 17.00
CA SER A 245 -25.08 24.95 17.91
C SER A 245 -24.77 23.57 17.32
N ILE A 246 -23.78 22.88 17.91
CA ILE A 246 -23.39 21.53 17.51
C ILE A 246 -24.55 20.54 17.74
N GLU A 247 -25.29 20.68 18.83
CA GLU A 247 -26.44 19.81 19.13
C GLU A 247 -27.58 19.97 18.12
N GLU A 248 -27.82 21.20 17.62
CA GLU A 248 -28.81 21.46 16.57
C GLU A 248 -28.39 20.79 15.25
N PHE A 249 -27.09 20.82 14.93
CA PHE A 249 -26.55 20.08 13.79
C PHE A 249 -26.78 18.57 13.95
N GLU A 250 -26.34 17.98 15.07
CA GLU A 250 -26.47 16.54 15.34
C GLU A 250 -27.93 16.06 15.27
N GLN A 251 -28.87 16.84 15.80
CA GLN A 251 -30.30 16.56 15.67
C GLN A 251 -30.79 16.63 14.21
N ALA A 252 -30.37 17.66 13.47
CA ALA A 252 -30.79 17.86 12.09
C ALA A 252 -30.28 16.76 11.14
N VAL A 253 -29.11 16.19 11.43
CA VAL A 253 -28.52 15.10 10.63
C VAL A 253 -28.79 13.70 11.18
N GLY A 254 -29.50 13.59 12.32
CA GLY A 254 -29.90 12.32 12.92
C GLY A 254 -28.77 11.58 13.62
N LEU A 255 -27.72 12.29 14.08
CA LEU A 255 -26.59 11.76 14.85
C LEU A 255 -26.86 11.70 16.37
N VAL A 256 -28.12 11.78 16.79
CA VAL A 256 -28.51 11.84 18.22
C VAL A 256 -28.06 10.58 18.97
N HIS A 257 -27.07 10.78 19.85
CA HIS A 257 -26.50 9.91 20.90
C HIS A 257 -26.66 8.39 20.75
N ILE A 258 -25.54 7.73 20.44
CA ILE A 258 -25.14 6.50 21.15
C ILE A 258 -24.52 6.91 22.49
#